data_AF-A0A7V8AXW4-F1
#
_entry.id   AF-A0A7V8AXW4-F1
#
_cell.length_a   1.000
_cell.length_b   1.000
_cell.length_c   1.000
_cell.angle_alpha   90.00
_cell.angle_beta   90.00
_cell.angle_gamma   90.00
#
_symmetry.space_group_name_H-M   'P 1'
#
loop_
_entity.id
_entity.type
_entity.pdbx_description
1 polymer ?
#
loop_
_entity_poly.entity_id
_entity_poly.type
_entity_poly.pdbx_seq_one_letter_code
_entity_poly.pdbx_strand_id
1 'polypeptide(L)'
;MVNVMAEKKIFGFNDLFERVFANLKLRNAVSGGEEMLRLRAYEKLQNLVTRGLVEKIGKEYRGTSRVHEASSTYMAAQVEDE
;
A
#
# COMPACT_ATOMS: atom_id res chain seq x y z
N MET A 1 0.60 -3.76 0.05
CA MET A 1 0.24 -2.45 -0.53
C MET A 1 1.40 -1.83 -1.29
N VAL A 2 2.50 -1.41 -0.65
CA VAL A 2 3.66 -0.81 -1.34
C VAL A 2 4.16 -1.67 -2.51
N ASN A 3 4.38 -2.97 -2.30
CA ASN A 3 4.80 -3.88 -3.38
C ASN A 3 3.83 -3.94 -4.56
N VAL A 4 2.51 -3.88 -4.31
CA VAL A 4 1.50 -3.90 -5.37
C VAL A 4 1.48 -2.56 -6.11
N MET A 5 1.63 -1.45 -5.39
CA MET A 5 1.69 -0.11 -5.99
C MET A 5 3.00 0.16 -6.73
N ALA A 6 4.07 -0.60 -6.46
CA ALA A 6 5.32 -0.55 -7.21
C ALA A 6 5.21 -1.20 -8.60
N GLU A 7 4.18 -2.02 -8.85
CA GLU A 7 3.82 -2.42 -10.21
C GLU A 7 3.41 -1.15 -10.97
N LYS A 8 4.00 -0.88 -12.14
CA LYS A 8 3.69 0.29 -13.00
C LYS A 8 2.29 0.19 -13.63
N LYS A 9 1.27 -0.02 -12.81
CA LYS A 9 -0.13 -0.27 -13.15
C LYS A 9 -1.03 0.66 -12.32
N ILE A 10 -2.25 0.82 -12.82
CA ILE A 10 -3.32 1.57 -12.16
C ILE A 10 -4.29 0.54 -11.59
N PHE A 11 -4.78 0.79 -10.37
CA PHE A 11 -5.68 -0.12 -9.68
C PHE A 11 -6.90 0.61 -9.13
N GLY A 12 -8.08 0.02 -9.31
CA GLY A 12 -9.22 0.31 -8.44
C GLY A 12 -8.97 -0.17 -7.01
N PHE A 13 -9.65 0.43 -6.03
CA PHE A 13 -9.45 0.06 -4.61
C PHE A 13 -9.75 -1.42 -4.33
N ASN A 14 -10.79 -1.99 -4.95
CA ASN A 14 -11.17 -3.40 -4.74
C ASN A 14 -10.08 -4.34 -5.25
N ASP A 15 -9.63 -4.18 -6.50
CA ASP A 15 -8.56 -5.00 -7.09
C ASP A 15 -7.24 -4.88 -6.30
N LEU A 16 -6.93 -3.67 -5.84
CA LEU A 16 -5.78 -3.42 -4.98
C LEU A 16 -5.91 -4.19 -3.65
N PHE A 17 -7.08 -4.09 -3.01
CA PHE A 17 -7.34 -4.76 -1.74
C PHE A 17 -7.25 -6.29 -1.89
N GLU A 18 -7.87 -6.87 -2.92
CA GLU A 18 -7.83 -8.31 -3.18
C GLU A 18 -6.39 -8.81 -3.35
N ARG A 19 -5.55 -8.09 -4.10
CA ARG A 19 -4.12 -8.42 -4.23
C ARG A 19 -3.36 -8.30 -2.92
N VAL A 20 -3.61 -7.24 -2.14
CA VAL A 20 -3.00 -7.09 -0.82
C VAL A 20 -3.42 -8.24 0.10
N PHE A 21 -4.70 -8.59 0.09
CA PHE A 21 -5.27 -9.63 0.92
C PHE A 21 -4.74 -11.02 0.54
N ALA A 22 -4.65 -11.34 -0.75
CA ALA A 22 -4.03 -12.56 -1.25
C ALA A 22 -2.56 -12.67 -0.79
N ASN A 23 -1.80 -11.58 -0.89
CA ASN A 23 -0.40 -11.54 -0.42
C ASN A 23 -0.28 -11.73 1.10
N LEU A 24 -1.24 -11.22 1.90
CA LEU A 24 -1.28 -11.46 3.34
C LEU A 24 -1.62 -12.92 3.67
N LYS A 25 -2.58 -13.52 2.94
CA LYS A 25 -2.94 -14.94 3.09
C LYS A 25 -1.75 -15.85 2.81
N LEU A 26 -1.02 -15.61 1.72
CA LEU A 26 0.18 -16.38 1.37
C LEU A 26 1.27 -16.32 2.45
N ARG A 27 1.30 -15.23 3.23
CA ARG A 27 2.28 -15.02 4.30
C ARG A 27 1.73 -15.38 5.69
N ASN A 28 0.53 -15.96 5.77
CA ASN A 28 -0.18 -16.21 7.04
C ASN A 28 -0.26 -14.97 7.95
N ALA A 29 -0.37 -13.79 7.35
CA ALA A 29 -0.32 -12.49 8.04
C ALA A 29 -1.70 -11.80 8.13
N VAL A 30 -2.78 -12.56 7.92
CA VAL A 30 -4.15 -12.06 8.06
C VAL A 30 -4.53 -12.04 9.54
N SER A 31 -4.89 -10.87 10.06
CA SER A 31 -5.38 -10.71 11.44
C SER A 31 -6.56 -9.73 11.49
N GLY A 32 -7.54 -10.00 12.37
CA GLY A 32 -8.67 -9.09 12.62
C GLY A 32 -9.84 -9.18 11.63
N GLY A 33 -9.87 -10.18 10.74
CA GLY A 33 -10.94 -10.36 9.75
C GLY A 33 -10.79 -9.47 8.52
N GLU A 34 -11.53 -9.81 7.45
CA GLU A 34 -11.40 -9.14 6.14
C GLU A 34 -11.82 -7.67 6.19
N GLU A 35 -12.90 -7.35 6.92
CA GLU A 35 -13.45 -5.99 6.98
C GLU A 35 -12.47 -5.00 7.63
N MET A 36 -11.86 -5.37 8.76
CA MET A 36 -10.84 -4.56 9.42
C MET A 36 -9.59 -4.39 8.56
N LEU A 37 -9.20 -5.41 7.81
CA LEU A 37 -8.09 -5.29 6.86
C LEU A 37 -8.43 -4.33 5.72
N ARG A 38 -9.68 -4.30 5.27
CA ARG A 38 -10.15 -3.37 4.23
C ARG A 38 -10.08 -1.92 4.71
N LEU A 39 -10.54 -1.65 5.93
CA LEU A 39 -10.44 -0.32 6.55
C LEU A 39 -8.99 0.13 6.67
N ARG A 40 -8.11 -0.71 7.24
CA ARG A 40 -6.68 -0.41 7.37
C ARG A 40 -5.98 -0.22 6.03
N ALA A 41 -6.36 -0.99 5.00
CA ALA A 41 -5.82 -0.82 3.66
C ALA A 41 -6.24 0.53 3.07
N TYR A 42 -7.49 0.94 3.28
CA TYR A 42 -7.98 2.25 2.84
C TYR A 42 -7.25 3.39 3.54
N GLU A 43 -7.12 3.36 4.86
CA GLU A 43 -6.36 4.35 5.64
C GLU A 43 -4.91 4.46 5.16
N LYS A 44 -4.26 3.30 4.97
CA LYS A 44 -2.89 3.26 4.45
C LYS A 44 -2.81 3.88 3.05
N LEU A 45 -3.78 3.61 2.18
CA LEU A 45 -3.83 4.20 0.84
C LEU A 45 -3.99 5.71 0.88
N GLN A 46 -4.89 6.22 1.74
CA GLN A 46 -5.07 7.66 1.93
C GLN A 46 -3.79 8.32 2.39
N ASN A 47 -3.09 7.73 3.37
CA ASN A 47 -1.80 8.24 3.85
C ASN A 47 -0.73 8.26 2.74
N LEU A 48 -0.70 7.27 1.85
CA LEU A 48 0.21 7.27 0.70
C LEU A 48 -0.12 8.37 -0.31
N VAL A 49 -1.41 8.65 -0.52
CA VAL A 49 -1.86 9.75 -1.38
C VAL A 49 -1.48 11.10 -0.78
N THR A 50 -1.74 11.33 0.50
CA THR A 50 -1.39 12.58 1.20
C THR A 50 0.11 12.87 1.14
N ARG A 51 0.95 11.83 1.19
CA ARG A 51 2.42 11.96 1.09
C ARG A 51 2.94 12.12 -0.35
N GLY A 52 2.07 12.11 -1.35
CA GLY A 52 2.45 12.16 -2.76
C GLY A 52 3.17 10.90 -3.26
N LEU A 53 3.01 9.78 -2.55
CA LEU A 53 3.63 8.49 -2.93
C LEU A 53 2.73 7.67 -3.86
N VAL A 54 1.44 7.95 -3.84
CA VAL A 54 0.42 7.40 -4.72
C VAL A 54 -0.41 8.54 -5.30
N GLU A 55 -0.65 8.52 -6.60
CA GLU A 55 -1.55 9.43 -7.28
C GLU A 55 -2.96 8.84 -7.32
N LYS A 56 -3.98 9.67 -7.04
CA LYS A 56 -5.39 9.30 -7.18
C LYS A 56 -5.95 9.85 -8.48
N ILE A 57 -6.45 8.98 -9.35
CA ILE A 57 -7.01 9.31 -10.66
C ILE A 57 -8.48 8.88 -10.63
N GLY A 58 -9.38 9.80 -10.26
CA GLY A 58 -10.79 9.49 -10.06
C GLY A 58 -11.01 8.46 -8.93
N LYS A 59 -11.38 7.23 -9.31
CA LYS A 59 -11.58 6.10 -8.38
C LYS A 59 -10.40 5.11 -8.36
N GLU A 60 -9.35 5.41 -9.11
CA GLU A 60 -8.19 4.55 -9.27
C GLU A 60 -6.92 5.18 -8.67
N TYR A 61 -5.90 4.35 -8.50
CA TYR A 61 -4.67 4.71 -7.81
C TYR A 61 -3.44 4.21 -8.58
N ARG A 62 -2.41 5.05 -8.63
CA ARG A 62 -1.12 4.76 -9.28
C ARG A 62 0.03 5.02 -8.33
N GLY A 63 0.93 4.04 -8.15
CA GLY A 63 2.16 4.29 -7.40
C GLY A 63 3.10 5.23 -8.17
N THR A 64 3.71 6.17 -7.46
CA THR A 64 4.76 7.03 -8.00
C THR A 64 6.12 6.32 -7.97
N SER A 65 7.16 6.93 -8.57
CA SER A 65 8.54 6.45 -8.43
C SER A 65 9.00 6.37 -6.97
N ARG A 66 8.42 7.19 -6.09
CA ARG A 66 8.75 7.32 -4.66
C ARG A 66 8.01 6.32 -3.76
N VAL A 67 7.14 5.46 -4.30
CA VAL A 67 6.31 4.57 -3.48
C VAL A 67 7.11 3.64 -2.56
N HIS A 68 8.34 3.31 -2.92
CA HIS A 68 9.28 2.52 -2.13
C HIS A 68 9.70 3.21 -0.82
N GLU A 69 9.59 4.54 -0.73
CA GLU A 69 9.87 5.32 0.49
C GLU A 69 8.90 4.99 1.64
N ALA A 70 7.75 4.38 1.34
CA ALA A 70 6.83 3.87 2.35
C ALA A 70 7.12 2.44 2.80
N SER A 71 8.18 1.81 2.29
CA SER A 71 8.61 0.50 2.77
C SER A 71 9.25 0.62 4.15
N SER A 72 9.06 -0.41 4.99
CA SER A 72 9.70 -0.47 6.31
C SER A 72 11.22 -0.44 6.21
N THR A 73 11.79 -1.00 5.13
CA THR A 73 13.22 -0.99 4.87
C THR A 73 13.74 0.43 4.63
N TYR A 74 13.04 1.23 3.82
CA TYR A 74 13.43 2.63 3.58
C TYR A 74 13.33 3.46 4.86
N MET A 75 12.26 3.27 5.64
CA MET A 75 12.09 3.98 6.91
C MET A 75 13.15 3.60 7.94
N ALA A 76 13.53 2.33 8.04
CA ALA A 76 14.58 1.88 8.95
C ALA A 76 15.95 2.47 8.59
N ALA A 77 16.28 2.51 7.29
CA ALA A 77 17.53 3.09 6.81
C ALA A 77 17.67 4.60 7.10
N GLN A 78 16.56 5.35 7.20
CA GLN A 78 16.60 6.77 7.56
C GLN A 78 16.84 7.01 9.07
N VAL A 79 16.48 6.06 9.92
CA VAL A 79 16.63 6.18 11.39
C VAL A 79 18.05 5.84 11.84
N GLU A 80 18.81 5.10 11.03
CA GLU A 80 20.20 4.72 11.34
C GLU A 80 21.23 5.80 10.95
N ASP A 81 20.85 6.79 10.13
CA ASP A 81 21.70 7.91 9.70
C ASP A 81 21.50 9.20 10.55
N GLU A 82 20.65 9.16 11.59
CA GLU A 82 20.42 10.24 12.58
C GLU A 82 21.04 9.91 13.95
#